data_AF-A0A3R7GWA8-F1
#
_entry.id   AF-A0A3R7GWA8-F1
#
_cell.length_a   1.000
_cell.length_b   1.000
_cell.length_c   1.000
_cell.angle_alpha   90.00
_cell.angle_beta   90.00
_cell.angle_gamma   90.00
#
_symmetry.space_group_name_H-M   'P 1'
#
loop_
_entity.id
_entity.type
_entity.pdbx_description
1 polymer ?
#
loop_
_entity_poly.entity_id
_entity_poly.type
_entity_poly.pdbx_seq_one_letter_code
_entity_poly.pdbx_strand_id
1 'polypeptide(L)'
;AIDPGVRNFATVYDPDGRTFSVTDSKSIMMNKFKVIDQMKSLLNRMDNASKAKHQDRKKTKNKRGRASSKTEEGQLCYRLRRRIWFTLRKATRAMTDLHQKLSSWLSANYYNVLLPSFQTAEMVRKHFKEVASNATPETASDEMRAAVLKRKIRSPTARAMMAQAHYRFKMLLKYKMVRSGGRVINCEEECTSKTCSRCGAINHKFGGKHVFQCPSCNVVLNRDVNGAKNIFHKNKCMLG
;
A
#
# COMPACT_ATOMS: atom_id res chain seq x y z
N ALA A 1 20.41 -7.10 -1.32
CA ALA A 1 19.06 -7.60 -0.95
C ALA A 1 18.11 -6.45 -0.68
N ILE A 2 16.82 -6.62 -0.95
CA ILE A 2 15.79 -5.59 -0.76
C ILE A 2 14.73 -6.10 0.22
N ASP A 3 14.45 -5.34 1.27
CA ASP A 3 13.32 -5.53 2.18
C ASP A 3 12.16 -4.59 1.78
N PRO A 4 11.13 -5.09 1.06
CA PRO A 4 9.95 -4.30 0.73
C PRO A 4 9.10 -4.03 1.98
N GLY A 5 8.64 -2.79 2.14
CA GLY A 5 7.97 -2.37 3.36
C GLY A 5 6.77 -1.46 3.16
N VAL A 6 5.95 -1.39 4.21
CA VAL A 6 4.78 -0.50 4.27
C VAL A 6 5.14 0.89 4.81
N ARG A 7 6.17 0.97 5.65
CA ARG A 7 6.64 2.23 6.25
C ARG A 7 7.58 2.94 5.28
N ASN A 8 8.68 2.27 4.99
CA ASN A 8 9.61 2.58 3.92
C ASN A 8 9.25 1.71 2.72
N PHE A 9 9.29 2.26 1.51
CA PHE A 9 8.95 1.50 0.31
C PHE A 9 9.84 0.28 0.13
N ALA A 10 11.14 0.47 0.33
CA ALA A 10 12.15 -0.56 0.25
C ALA A 10 13.34 -0.15 1.12
N THR A 11 13.95 -1.12 1.78
CA THR A 11 15.28 -0.94 2.39
C THR A 11 16.27 -1.84 1.65
N VAL A 12 17.37 -1.25 1.19
CA VAL A 12 18.41 -1.95 0.45
C VAL A 12 19.59 -2.21 1.37
N TYR A 13 20.07 -3.45 1.35
CA TYR A 13 21.31 -3.88 1.99
C TYR A 13 22.26 -4.48 0.97
N ASP A 14 23.50 -4.01 1.02
CA ASP A 14 24.64 -4.43 0.20
C ASP A 14 25.72 -5.02 1.12
N PRO A 15 26.28 -6.20 0.81
CA PRO A 15 27.43 -6.73 1.54
C PRO A 15 28.65 -5.80 1.58
N ASP A 16 28.80 -4.91 0.60
CA ASP A 16 29.88 -3.90 0.56
C ASP A 16 29.65 -2.73 1.54
N GLY A 17 28.63 -2.84 2.40
CA GLY A 17 28.34 -1.90 3.48
C GLY A 17 27.32 -0.82 3.12
N ARG A 18 26.90 -0.70 1.86
CA ARG A 18 25.86 0.27 1.47
C ARG A 18 24.50 -0.16 2.03
N THR A 19 23.90 0.73 2.82
CA THR A 19 22.53 0.55 3.32
C THR A 19 21.76 1.84 3.19
N PHE A 20 20.56 1.78 2.61
CA PHE A 20 19.67 2.93 2.55
C PHE A 20 18.21 2.49 2.49
N SER A 21 17.32 3.37 2.96
CA SER A 21 15.88 3.17 2.90
C SER A 21 15.26 4.21 1.98
N VAL A 22 14.30 3.76 1.16
CA VAL A 22 13.48 4.62 0.33
C VAL A 22 12.28 5.07 1.17
N THR A 23 12.41 6.23 1.80
CA THR A 23 11.44 6.81 2.74
C THR A 23 10.37 7.64 2.04
N ASP A 24 9.43 8.20 2.82
CA ASP A 24 8.50 9.29 2.45
C ASP A 24 7.45 9.02 1.38
N SER A 25 7.53 7.92 0.62
CA SER A 25 6.51 7.54 -0.34
C SER A 25 5.12 7.43 0.33
N LYS A 26 5.09 6.89 1.54
CA LYS A 26 3.86 6.69 2.32
C LYS A 26 3.23 8.01 2.76
N SER A 27 4.02 8.92 3.35
CA SER A 27 3.52 10.20 3.89
C SER A 27 3.00 11.09 2.76
N ILE A 28 3.76 11.20 1.67
CA ILE A 28 3.39 11.96 0.47
C ILE A 28 2.09 11.44 -0.14
N MET A 29 1.95 10.12 -0.29
CA MET A 29 0.72 9.53 -0.83
C MET A 29 -0.48 9.72 0.10
N MET A 30 -0.29 9.52 1.41
CA MET A 30 -1.37 9.69 2.39
C MET A 30 -1.90 11.12 2.43
N ASN A 31 -1.02 12.12 2.32
CA ASN A 31 -1.45 13.52 2.26
C ASN A 31 -2.32 13.77 1.02
N LYS A 32 -1.93 13.27 -0.16
CA LYS A 32 -2.75 13.38 -1.38
C LYS A 32 -4.09 12.65 -1.22
N PHE A 33 -4.10 11.48 -0.60
CA PHE A 33 -5.32 10.72 -0.34
C PHE A 33 -6.29 11.42 0.60
N LYS A 34 -5.80 12.08 1.66
CA LYS A 34 -6.66 12.90 2.54
C LYS A 34 -7.39 13.99 1.76
N VAL A 35 -6.67 14.72 0.90
CA VAL A 35 -7.27 15.77 0.06
C VAL A 35 -8.30 15.18 -0.92
N ILE A 36 -7.99 14.03 -1.53
CA ILE A 36 -8.93 13.31 -2.41
C ILE A 36 -10.20 12.91 -1.65
N ASP A 37 -10.07 12.41 -0.42
CA ASP A 37 -11.21 11.95 0.38
C ASP A 37 -12.10 13.14 0.78
N GLN A 38 -11.52 14.28 1.13
CA GLN A 38 -12.26 15.53 1.37
C GLN A 38 -13.06 15.96 0.13
N MET A 39 -12.43 15.96 -1.05
CA MET A 39 -13.12 16.30 -2.30
C MET A 39 -14.24 15.30 -2.64
N LYS A 40 -14.01 14.00 -2.43
CA LYS A 40 -15.02 12.95 -2.64
C LYS A 40 -16.18 13.09 -1.66
N SER A 41 -15.90 13.39 -0.40
CA SER A 41 -16.93 13.63 0.62
C SER A 41 -17.80 14.84 0.25
N LEU A 42 -17.19 15.93 -0.22
CA LEU A 42 -17.93 17.09 -0.71
C LEU A 42 -18.82 16.73 -1.92
N LEU A 43 -18.27 16.02 -2.91
CA LEU A 43 -19.04 15.56 -4.08
C LEU A 43 -20.23 14.69 -3.68
N ASN A 44 -20.04 13.75 -2.75
CA ASN A 44 -21.11 12.90 -2.24
C ASN A 44 -22.22 13.69 -1.54
N ARG A 45 -21.87 14.72 -0.76
CA ARG A 45 -22.86 15.62 -0.12
C ARG A 45 -23.69 16.36 -1.16
N MET A 46 -23.06 16.87 -2.21
CA MET A 46 -23.74 17.56 -3.31
C MET A 46 -24.66 16.61 -4.09
N ASP A 47 -24.19 15.41 -4.41
CA ASP A 47 -24.97 14.39 -5.12
C ASP A 47 -26.19 13.97 -4.28
N ASN A 48 -26.03 13.81 -2.95
CA ASN A 48 -27.13 13.47 -2.04
C ASN A 48 -28.16 14.61 -1.92
N ALA A 49 -27.71 15.86 -1.77
CA ALA A 49 -28.60 17.03 -1.76
C ALA A 49 -29.40 17.14 -3.06
N SER A 50 -28.76 16.86 -4.20
CA SER A 50 -29.40 16.87 -5.53
C SER A 50 -30.48 15.78 -5.65
N LYS A 51 -30.23 14.59 -5.10
CA LYS A 51 -31.22 13.49 -5.04
C LYS A 51 -32.42 13.84 -4.15
N ALA A 52 -32.19 14.47 -3.00
CA ALA A 52 -33.27 14.92 -2.11
C ALA A 52 -34.19 15.94 -2.80
N LYS A 53 -33.62 16.97 -3.44
CA LYS A 53 -34.38 17.96 -4.24
C LYS A 53 -35.22 17.30 -5.34
N HIS A 54 -34.70 16.25 -5.98
CA HIS A 54 -35.43 15.51 -7.02
C HIS A 54 -36.56 14.63 -6.47
N GLN A 55 -36.42 14.08 -5.27
CA GLN A 55 -37.50 13.34 -4.60
C GLN A 55 -38.66 14.27 -4.21
N ASP A 56 -38.37 15.46 -3.69
CA ASP A 56 -39.40 16.46 -3.35
C ASP A 56 -40.15 16.98 -4.58
N ARG A 57 -39.44 17.18 -5.71
CA ARG A 57 -40.03 17.61 -6.98
C ARG A 57 -40.91 16.55 -7.64
N LYS A 58 -40.65 15.26 -7.41
CA LYS A 58 -41.51 14.17 -7.92
C LYS A 58 -42.90 14.18 -7.25
N LYS A 59 -43.02 14.73 -6.03
CA LYS A 59 -44.30 14.92 -5.34
C LYS A 59 -45.11 16.10 -5.90
N THR A 60 -44.48 17.09 -6.51
CA THR A 60 -45.11 18.29 -7.09
C THR A 60 -45.02 18.27 -8.61
N LYS A 61 -45.97 17.59 -9.28
CA LYS A 61 -46.03 17.54 -10.75
C LYS A 61 -46.50 18.88 -11.32
N ASN A 62 -45.57 19.69 -11.81
CA ASN A 62 -45.84 20.62 -12.92
C ASN A 62 -44.68 20.57 -13.92
N LYS A 63 -44.97 20.08 -15.14
CA LYS A 63 -44.02 20.00 -16.25
C LYS A 63 -43.83 21.40 -16.84
N ARG A 64 -42.65 21.99 -16.66
CA ARG A 64 -42.15 23.05 -17.55
C ARG A 64 -40.85 22.58 -18.20
N GLY A 65 -40.77 22.78 -19.52
CA GLY A 65 -39.62 22.42 -20.35
C GLY A 65 -38.33 23.06 -19.84
N ARG A 66 -37.20 22.38 -19.99
CA ARG A 66 -35.91 22.86 -19.48
C ARG A 66 -34.89 22.96 -20.60
N ALA A 67 -34.54 24.20 -20.97
CA ALA A 67 -33.32 24.49 -21.69
C ALA A 67 -32.10 24.10 -20.83
N SER A 68 -31.17 23.34 -21.40
CA SER A 68 -30.02 22.75 -20.72
C SER A 68 -28.86 23.75 -20.62
N SER A 69 -28.99 24.75 -19.74
CA SER A 69 -27.80 25.48 -19.27
C SER A 69 -27.13 24.65 -18.16
N LYS A 70 -25.81 24.46 -18.22
CA LYS A 70 -25.07 23.76 -17.16
C LYS A 70 -25.24 24.54 -15.85
N THR A 71 -26.03 23.99 -14.92
CA THR A 71 -26.22 24.57 -13.58
C THR A 71 -24.86 24.77 -12.91
N GLU A 72 -24.71 25.85 -12.13
CA GLU A 72 -23.47 26.14 -11.38
C GLU A 72 -23.05 24.94 -10.51
N GLU A 73 -24.02 24.25 -9.91
CA GLU A 73 -23.82 22.99 -9.17
C GLU A 73 -23.17 21.90 -10.07
N GLY A 74 -23.66 21.71 -11.30
CA GLY A 74 -23.10 20.76 -12.25
C GLY A 74 -21.67 21.13 -12.68
N GLN A 75 -21.39 22.41 -12.87
CA GLN A 75 -20.05 22.90 -13.19
C GLN A 75 -19.08 22.66 -12.02
N LEU A 76 -19.52 22.91 -10.78
CA LEU A 76 -18.74 22.66 -9.58
C LEU A 76 -18.43 21.16 -9.41
N CYS A 77 -19.43 20.28 -9.55
CA CYS A 77 -19.23 18.82 -9.52
C CYS A 77 -18.20 18.36 -10.57
N TYR A 78 -18.27 18.89 -11.79
CA TYR A 78 -17.30 18.60 -12.85
C TYR A 78 -15.89 19.07 -12.49
N ARG A 79 -15.73 20.30 -11.97
CA ARG A 79 -14.44 20.83 -11.49
C ARG A 79 -13.85 19.95 -10.38
N LEU A 80 -14.67 19.53 -9.40
CA LEU A 80 -14.26 18.63 -8.32
C LEU A 80 -13.82 17.25 -8.84
N ARG A 81 -14.60 16.62 -9.73
CA ARG A 81 -14.24 15.33 -10.35
C ARG A 81 -12.91 15.42 -11.10
N ARG A 82 -12.69 16.51 -11.87
CA ARG A 82 -11.39 16.76 -12.52
C ARG A 82 -10.27 16.90 -11.50
N ARG A 83 -10.45 17.69 -10.45
CA ARG A 83 -9.43 17.90 -9.40
C ARG A 83 -9.06 16.60 -8.70
N ILE A 84 -10.05 15.75 -8.39
CA ILE A 84 -9.84 14.40 -7.85
C ILE A 84 -8.98 13.57 -8.81
N TRP A 85 -9.36 13.51 -10.09
CA TRP A 85 -8.62 12.76 -11.10
C TRP A 85 -7.18 13.23 -11.25
N PHE A 86 -6.95 14.54 -11.35
CA PHE A 86 -5.59 15.11 -11.42
C PHE A 86 -4.77 14.79 -10.18
N THR A 87 -5.37 14.82 -8.99
CA THR A 87 -4.67 14.52 -7.73
C THR A 87 -4.30 13.04 -7.64
N LEU A 88 -5.20 12.14 -8.06
CA LEU A 88 -4.92 10.71 -8.20
C LEU A 88 -3.79 10.48 -9.20
N ARG A 89 -3.84 11.12 -10.36
CA ARG A 89 -2.80 11.02 -11.39
C ARG A 89 -1.44 11.49 -10.87
N LYS A 90 -1.40 12.57 -10.10
CA LYS A 90 -0.16 13.05 -9.44
C LYS A 90 0.40 12.03 -8.45
N ALA A 91 -0.45 11.38 -7.65
CA ALA A 91 -0.01 10.33 -6.73
C ALA A 91 0.59 9.13 -7.49
N THR A 92 -0.10 8.66 -8.54
CA THR A 92 0.40 7.55 -9.38
C THR A 92 1.72 7.90 -10.07
N ARG A 93 1.83 9.11 -10.63
CA ARG A 93 3.06 9.57 -11.29
C ARG A 93 4.24 9.64 -10.32
N ALA A 94 4.03 10.13 -9.09
CA ALA A 94 5.08 10.15 -8.08
C ALA A 94 5.57 8.73 -7.74
N MET A 95 4.65 7.76 -7.63
CA MET A 95 5.04 6.36 -7.39
C MET A 95 5.78 5.76 -8.59
N THR A 96 5.33 6.06 -9.81
CA THR A 96 6.01 5.62 -11.04
C THR A 96 7.41 6.21 -11.14
N ASP A 97 7.58 7.50 -10.84
CA ASP A 97 8.90 8.16 -10.81
C ASP A 97 9.84 7.48 -9.80
N LEU A 98 9.35 7.22 -8.58
CA LEU A 98 10.09 6.46 -7.56
C LEU A 98 10.51 5.08 -8.07
N HIS A 99 9.59 4.33 -8.67
CA HIS A 99 9.88 3.02 -9.25
C HIS A 99 10.92 3.11 -10.35
N GLN A 100 10.82 4.10 -11.24
CA GLN A 100 11.77 4.31 -12.34
C GLN A 100 13.18 4.60 -11.82
N LYS A 101 13.31 5.57 -10.90
CA LYS A 101 14.61 5.95 -10.32
C LYS A 101 15.27 4.81 -9.58
N LEU A 102 14.53 4.15 -8.68
CA LEU A 102 15.08 3.04 -7.89
C LEU A 102 15.47 1.86 -8.78
N SER A 103 14.62 1.49 -9.74
CA SER A 103 14.92 0.36 -10.64
C SER A 103 16.10 0.65 -11.56
N SER A 104 16.23 1.87 -12.09
CA SER A 104 17.39 2.27 -12.90
C SER A 104 18.67 2.25 -12.07
N TRP A 105 18.62 2.76 -10.84
CA TRP A 105 19.78 2.78 -9.96
C TRP A 105 20.22 1.36 -9.60
N LEU A 106 19.28 0.48 -9.25
CA LEU A 106 19.59 -0.92 -8.94
C LEU A 106 20.20 -1.66 -10.14
N SER A 107 19.65 -1.50 -11.34
CA SER A 107 20.16 -2.18 -12.54
C SER A 107 21.50 -1.64 -13.03
N ALA A 108 21.85 -0.41 -12.66
CA ALA A 108 23.16 0.17 -12.98
C ALA A 108 24.26 -0.24 -11.98
N ASN A 109 23.89 -0.57 -10.73
CA ASN A 109 24.85 -0.82 -9.66
C ASN A 109 25.03 -2.30 -9.30
N TYR A 110 24.07 -3.16 -9.64
CA TYR A 110 24.06 -4.56 -9.21
C TYR A 110 23.79 -5.51 -10.36
N TYR A 111 24.51 -6.63 -10.38
CA TYR A 111 24.22 -7.75 -11.28
C TYR A 111 23.12 -8.67 -10.72
N ASN A 112 23.17 -8.96 -9.41
CA ASN A 112 22.20 -9.80 -8.73
C ASN A 112 21.41 -9.00 -7.68
N VAL A 113 20.08 -9.06 -7.75
CA VAL A 113 19.21 -8.46 -6.73
C VAL A 113 18.29 -9.52 -6.11
N LEU A 114 18.47 -9.77 -4.81
CA LEU A 114 17.55 -10.58 -3.99
C LEU A 114 16.31 -9.75 -3.65
N LEU A 115 15.13 -10.22 -4.07
CA LEU A 115 13.84 -9.57 -3.80
C LEU A 115 12.81 -10.59 -3.32
N PRO A 116 12.31 -10.49 -2.08
CA PRO A 116 11.36 -11.45 -1.56
C PRO A 116 9.93 -11.24 -2.10
N SER A 117 9.08 -12.26 -1.94
CA SER A 117 7.70 -12.26 -2.44
C SER A 117 6.72 -11.39 -1.64
N PHE A 118 6.62 -10.10 -1.92
CA PHE A 118 5.72 -9.20 -1.18
C PHE A 118 4.24 -9.29 -1.58
N GLN A 119 3.51 -10.23 -0.96
CA GLN A 119 2.11 -10.55 -1.27
C GLN A 119 1.12 -9.51 -0.70
N THR A 120 1.18 -8.28 -1.20
CA THR A 120 0.34 -7.17 -0.73
C THR A 120 -1.15 -7.48 -0.79
N ALA A 121 -1.61 -8.14 -1.87
CA ALA A 121 -3.01 -8.47 -2.06
C ALA A 121 -3.55 -9.42 -0.97
N GLU A 122 -2.72 -10.36 -0.52
CA GLU A 122 -3.06 -11.27 0.57
C GLU A 122 -3.06 -10.53 1.91
N MET A 123 -2.01 -9.75 2.19
CA MET A 123 -1.91 -8.97 3.44
C MET A 123 -3.08 -7.99 3.65
N VAL A 124 -3.64 -7.43 2.57
CA VAL A 124 -4.75 -6.47 2.66
C VAL A 124 -6.13 -7.09 2.54
N ARG A 125 -6.21 -8.40 2.27
CA ARG A 125 -7.45 -9.17 2.13
C ARG A 125 -8.25 -9.09 3.43
N LYS A 126 -9.57 -9.00 3.30
CA LYS A 126 -10.49 -9.09 4.44
C LYS A 126 -10.97 -10.53 4.54
N HIS A 127 -11.07 -11.04 5.76
CA HIS A 127 -11.57 -12.38 6.03
C HIS A 127 -12.90 -12.30 6.75
N PHE A 128 -13.75 -13.30 6.54
CA PHE A 128 -14.92 -13.48 7.36
C PHE A 128 -14.46 -13.76 8.79
N LYS A 129 -15.09 -13.09 9.75
CA LYS A 129 -15.03 -13.56 11.12
C LYS A 129 -16.14 -14.58 11.25
N GLU A 130 -15.80 -15.82 11.55
CA GLU A 130 -16.78 -16.75 12.10
C GLU A 130 -17.37 -16.09 13.34
N VAL A 131 -18.68 -15.86 13.29
CA VAL A 131 -19.45 -15.47 14.46
C VAL A 131 -19.65 -16.76 15.24
N ALA A 132 -19.16 -16.82 16.48
CA ALA A 132 -19.41 -17.97 17.34
C ALA A 132 -20.94 -18.23 17.37
N SER A 133 -21.35 -19.36 16.82
CA SER A 133 -22.74 -19.75 16.65
C SER A 133 -23.35 -20.16 17.98
N ASN A 134 -24.25 -19.33 18.52
CA ASN A 134 -25.32 -19.75 19.43
C ASN A 134 -26.62 -19.00 19.06
N ALA A 135 -26.95 -18.92 17.77
CA ALA A 135 -28.22 -18.34 17.34
C ALA A 135 -28.77 -19.10 16.11
N THR A 136 -30.00 -19.59 16.28
CA THR A 136 -30.80 -20.42 15.39
C THR A 136 -31.13 -19.69 14.07
N PRO A 137 -31.17 -20.37 12.91
CA PRO A 137 -31.17 -19.71 11.61
C PRO A 137 -32.57 -19.58 11.01
N GLU A 138 -33.44 -18.73 11.56
CA GLU A 138 -34.72 -18.41 10.93
C GLU A 138 -35.04 -16.91 11.06
N THR A 139 -34.35 -16.09 10.24
CA THR A 139 -34.69 -14.73 9.75
C THR A 139 -33.38 -14.00 9.39
N ALA A 140 -32.69 -14.48 8.36
CA ALA A 140 -31.48 -13.82 7.86
C ALA A 140 -31.84 -12.62 6.98
N SER A 141 -32.06 -11.46 7.59
CA SER A 141 -32.17 -10.17 6.88
C SER A 141 -30.81 -9.79 6.25
N ASP A 142 -30.81 -8.83 5.31
CA ASP A 142 -29.62 -8.22 4.69
C ASP A 142 -28.56 -7.72 5.70
N GLU A 143 -28.91 -7.62 6.98
CA GLU A 143 -28.04 -7.29 8.12
C GLU A 143 -26.98 -8.39 8.37
N MET A 144 -27.24 -9.64 7.97
CA MET A 144 -26.30 -10.76 8.13
C MET A 144 -25.11 -10.71 7.15
N ARG A 145 -25.24 -10.01 6.00
CA ARG A 145 -24.11 -9.73 5.08
C ARG A 145 -23.06 -8.79 5.68
N ALA A 146 -23.42 -8.05 6.73
CA ALA A 146 -22.50 -7.29 7.56
C ALA A 146 -21.85 -8.14 8.66
N ALA A 147 -21.84 -9.48 8.56
CA ALA A 147 -20.89 -10.34 9.26
C ALA A 147 -19.46 -9.92 8.87
N VAL A 148 -18.91 -9.00 9.66
CA VAL A 148 -17.98 -7.98 9.18
C VAL A 148 -16.69 -8.60 8.68
N LEU A 149 -16.50 -8.58 7.35
CA LEU A 149 -15.21 -8.77 6.70
C LEU A 149 -14.19 -7.82 7.35
N LYS A 150 -13.35 -8.36 8.24
CA LYS A 150 -12.30 -7.61 8.95
C LYS A 150 -10.94 -8.11 8.47
N ARG A 151 -9.96 -7.21 8.52
CA ARG A 151 -8.55 -7.53 8.32
C ARG A 151 -7.78 -7.11 9.56
N LYS A 152 -6.67 -7.80 9.84
CA LYS A 152 -5.78 -7.47 10.96
C LYS A 152 -5.13 -6.08 10.80
N ILE A 153 -4.87 -5.67 9.54
CA ILE A 153 -4.22 -4.40 9.21
C ILE A 153 -5.25 -3.25 9.14
N ARG A 154 -4.94 -2.11 9.76
CA ARG A 154 -5.79 -0.91 9.72
C ARG A 154 -6.00 -0.39 8.28
N SER A 155 -7.13 0.26 8.04
CA SER A 155 -7.49 0.71 6.69
C SER A 155 -6.53 1.70 6.03
N PRO A 156 -5.93 2.69 6.73
CA PRO A 156 -4.97 3.59 6.10
C PRO A 156 -3.71 2.83 5.67
N THR A 157 -3.22 1.90 6.51
CA THR A 157 -2.04 1.09 6.22
C THR A 157 -2.23 0.26 4.96
N ALA A 158 -3.35 -0.47 4.86
CA ALA A 158 -3.62 -1.27 3.68
C ALA A 158 -3.80 -0.43 2.40
N ARG A 159 -4.39 0.76 2.50
CA ARG A 159 -4.46 1.70 1.37
C ARG A 159 -3.07 2.17 0.94
N ALA A 160 -2.16 2.44 1.88
CA ALA A 160 -0.76 2.75 1.57
C ALA A 160 -0.10 1.60 0.81
N MET A 161 -0.24 0.37 1.29
CA MET A 161 0.36 -0.81 0.66
C MET A 161 -0.09 -0.97 -0.79
N MET A 162 -1.40 -0.83 -1.04
CA MET A 162 -1.96 -0.90 -2.39
C MET A 162 -1.44 0.24 -3.28
N ALA A 163 -1.31 1.45 -2.73
CA ALA A 163 -0.84 2.61 -3.46
C ALA A 163 0.66 2.53 -3.83
N GLN A 164 1.47 1.88 -3.00
CA GLN A 164 2.89 1.65 -3.26
C GLN A 164 3.14 0.68 -4.42
N ALA A 165 2.16 -0.14 -4.80
CA ALA A 165 2.20 -0.99 -5.99
C ALA A 165 3.50 -1.80 -6.15
N HIS A 166 3.94 -2.47 -5.08
CA HIS A 166 5.20 -3.25 -5.03
C HIS A 166 5.33 -4.28 -6.17
N TYR A 167 4.22 -4.90 -6.59
CA TYR A 167 4.24 -5.83 -7.71
C TYR A 167 4.65 -5.15 -9.03
N ARG A 168 4.15 -3.92 -9.29
CA ARG A 168 4.55 -3.15 -10.48
C ARG A 168 6.03 -2.82 -10.44
N PHE A 169 6.57 -2.47 -9.26
CA PHE A 169 8.00 -2.27 -9.08
C PHE A 169 8.80 -3.54 -9.35
N LYS A 170 8.38 -4.69 -8.81
CA LYS A 170 9.02 -5.99 -9.07
C LYS A 170 9.13 -6.28 -10.56
N MET A 171 8.04 -6.07 -11.30
CA MET A 171 8.02 -6.29 -12.76
C MET A 171 8.95 -5.31 -13.49
N LEU A 172 8.93 -4.02 -13.14
CA LEU A 172 9.81 -3.03 -13.74
C LEU A 172 11.29 -3.32 -13.44
N LEU A 173 11.61 -3.69 -12.20
CA LEU A 173 12.97 -4.03 -11.79
C LEU A 173 13.46 -5.26 -12.56
N LYS A 174 12.65 -6.32 -12.64
CA LYS A 174 12.97 -7.51 -13.46
C LYS A 174 13.32 -7.14 -14.89
N TYR A 175 12.47 -6.33 -15.53
CA TYR A 175 12.70 -5.86 -16.90
C TYR A 175 14.04 -5.11 -17.04
N LYS A 176 14.34 -4.16 -16.15
CA LYS A 176 15.58 -3.38 -16.24
C LYS A 176 16.83 -4.17 -15.92
N MET A 177 16.77 -5.06 -14.92
CA MET A 177 17.89 -5.92 -14.57
C MET A 177 18.30 -6.79 -15.75
N VAL A 178 17.33 -7.45 -16.41
CA VAL A 178 17.57 -8.28 -17.60
C VAL A 178 18.19 -7.45 -18.72
N ARG A 179 17.68 -6.24 -18.97
CA ARG A 179 18.22 -5.34 -20.00
C ARG A 179 19.67 -4.89 -19.70
N SER A 180 20.05 -4.80 -18.44
CA SER A 180 21.42 -4.51 -17.98
C SER A 180 22.29 -5.76 -17.85
N GLY A 181 21.82 -6.94 -18.26
CA GLY A 181 22.52 -8.22 -18.13
C GLY A 181 22.44 -8.87 -16.75
N GLY A 182 21.85 -8.20 -15.75
CA GLY A 182 21.65 -8.73 -14.41
C GLY A 182 20.34 -9.51 -14.23
N ARG A 183 20.07 -9.94 -13.01
CA ARG A 183 18.87 -10.72 -12.66
C ARG A 183 18.28 -10.36 -11.30
N VAL A 184 16.96 -10.47 -11.21
CA VAL A 184 16.23 -10.43 -9.94
C VAL A 184 15.93 -11.86 -9.51
N ILE A 185 16.43 -12.23 -8.34
CA ILE A 185 16.21 -13.53 -7.72
C ILE A 185 15.05 -13.39 -6.74
N ASN A 186 13.98 -14.14 -6.97
CA ASN A 186 12.86 -14.18 -6.04
C ASN A 186 13.27 -15.06 -4.85
N CYS A 187 13.30 -14.50 -3.66
CA CYS A 187 13.58 -15.24 -2.43
C CYS A 187 12.34 -15.36 -1.54
N GLU A 188 12.39 -16.28 -0.59
CA GLU A 188 11.30 -16.47 0.37
C GLU A 188 11.27 -15.40 1.46
N GLU A 189 10.07 -15.07 1.93
CA GLU A 189 9.80 -14.02 2.92
C GLU A 189 10.00 -14.45 4.37
N GLU A 190 10.51 -15.65 4.65
CA GLU A 190 10.61 -16.19 6.01
C GLU A 190 11.57 -15.42 6.94
N CYS A 191 12.08 -14.27 6.52
CA CYS A 191 12.84 -13.35 7.33
C CYS A 191 11.92 -12.57 8.26
N THR A 192 11.77 -13.06 9.50
CA THR A 192 10.97 -12.31 10.48
C THR A 192 11.72 -11.04 10.87
N SER A 193 11.00 -9.91 10.89
CA SER A 193 11.48 -8.65 11.48
C SER A 193 11.89 -8.76 12.96
N LYS A 194 11.76 -9.93 13.58
CA LYS A 194 12.09 -10.25 14.96
C LYS A 194 13.43 -10.99 15.11
N THR A 195 14.00 -11.53 14.03
CA THR A 195 15.25 -12.30 14.07
C THR A 195 16.45 -11.36 13.97
N CYS A 196 17.45 -11.52 14.85
CA CYS A 196 18.68 -10.75 14.78
C CYS A 196 19.55 -11.19 13.61
N SER A 197 19.93 -10.24 12.75
CA SER A 197 20.85 -10.50 11.63
C SER A 197 22.29 -10.83 12.04
N ARG A 198 22.69 -10.53 13.28
CA ARG A 198 24.04 -10.81 13.78
C ARG A 198 24.19 -12.19 14.42
N CYS A 199 23.28 -12.57 15.30
CA CYS A 199 23.39 -13.81 16.09
C CYS A 199 22.22 -14.79 15.90
N GLY A 200 21.23 -14.48 15.06
CA GLY A 200 20.07 -15.35 14.82
C GLY A 200 19.01 -15.37 15.92
N ALA A 201 19.26 -14.75 17.08
CA ALA A 201 18.30 -14.75 18.19
C ALA A 201 16.98 -14.04 17.83
N ILE A 202 15.85 -14.60 18.26
CA ILE A 202 14.50 -14.07 18.00
C ILE A 202 14.05 -13.20 19.17
N ASN A 203 13.68 -11.95 18.89
CA ASN A 203 13.05 -11.05 19.85
C ASN A 203 11.52 -11.18 19.79
N HIS A 204 10.94 -12.07 20.61
CA HIS A 204 9.49 -12.31 20.66
C HIS A 204 8.69 -11.05 21.06
N LYS A 205 9.30 -10.14 21.83
CA LYS A 205 8.69 -8.90 22.36
C LYS A 205 8.86 -7.69 21.43
N PHE A 206 9.41 -7.86 20.23
CA PHE A 206 9.85 -6.75 19.38
C PHE A 206 8.71 -5.83 18.89
N GLY A 207 7.49 -6.35 18.77
CA GLY A 207 6.31 -5.55 18.43
C GLY A 207 6.49 -4.70 17.16
N GLY A 208 5.99 -3.46 17.20
CA GLY A 208 6.04 -2.52 16.07
C GLY A 208 7.18 -1.50 16.11
N LYS A 209 8.21 -1.68 16.92
CA LYS A 209 9.31 -0.71 17.13
C LYS A 209 10.10 -0.45 15.84
N HIS A 210 10.74 0.72 15.73
CA HIS A 210 11.59 1.07 14.58
C HIS A 210 13.05 0.66 14.74
N VAL A 211 13.50 0.55 15.99
CA VAL A 211 14.86 0.16 16.35
C VAL A 211 14.81 -1.26 16.91
N PHE A 212 15.52 -2.17 16.27
CA PHE A 212 15.74 -3.54 16.72
C PHE A 212 16.89 -3.56 17.73
N GLN A 213 16.60 -4.12 18.91
CA GLN A 213 17.59 -4.43 19.93
C GLN A 213 17.57 -5.94 20.16
N CYS A 214 18.72 -6.58 19.96
CA CYS A 214 18.86 -8.01 20.18
C CYS A 214 18.94 -8.31 21.68
N PRO A 215 18.15 -9.26 22.21
CA PRO A 215 18.24 -9.66 23.61
C PRO A 215 19.46 -10.54 23.94
N SER A 216 20.18 -11.04 22.93
CA SER A 216 21.31 -11.96 23.09
C SER A 216 22.66 -11.28 22.85
N CYS A 217 22.86 -10.66 21.69
CA CYS A 217 24.14 -10.01 21.35
C CYS A 217 24.13 -8.48 21.49
N ASN A 218 23.05 -7.90 22.05
CA ASN A 218 22.88 -6.46 22.30
C ASN A 218 23.05 -5.53 21.09
N VAL A 219 23.10 -6.05 19.86
CA VAL A 219 23.17 -5.21 18.66
C VAL A 219 21.91 -4.34 18.55
N VAL A 220 22.13 -3.06 18.24
CA VAL A 220 21.09 -2.06 18.01
C VAL A 220 21.17 -1.60 16.56
N LEU A 221 20.09 -1.76 15.81
CA LEU A 221 20.02 -1.32 14.41
C LEU A 221 18.59 -0.99 13.99
N ASN A 222 18.44 -0.31 12.86
CA ASN A 222 17.13 -0.09 12.26
C ASN A 222 16.44 -1.43 11.90
N ARG A 223 15.15 -1.55 12.19
CA ARG A 223 14.33 -2.74 11.93
C ARG A 223 14.37 -3.21 10.49
N ASP A 224 14.21 -2.29 9.54
CA ASP A 224 14.13 -2.62 8.12
C ASP A 224 15.52 -2.94 7.57
N VAL A 225 16.58 -2.35 8.12
CA VAL A 225 17.97 -2.74 7.81
C VAL A 225 18.26 -4.16 8.33
N ASN A 226 17.81 -4.49 9.54
CA ASN A 226 17.90 -5.84 10.07
C ASN A 226 17.15 -6.85 9.20
N GLY A 227 15.96 -6.49 8.73
CA GLY A 227 15.17 -7.27 7.76
C GLY A 227 15.94 -7.52 6.46
N ALA A 228 16.47 -6.46 5.85
CA ALA A 228 17.25 -6.54 4.61
C ALA A 228 18.51 -7.42 4.75
N LYS A 229 19.21 -7.35 5.90
CA LYS A 229 20.34 -8.23 6.22
C LYS A 229 19.91 -9.69 6.34
N ASN A 230 18.81 -9.97 7.05
CA ASN A 230 18.29 -11.34 7.16
C ASN A 230 17.96 -11.94 5.78
N ILE A 231 17.33 -11.16 4.90
CA ILE A 231 17.03 -11.57 3.52
C ILE A 231 18.32 -11.96 2.79
N PHE A 232 19.36 -11.14 2.91
CA PHE A 232 20.65 -11.46 2.31
C PHE A 232 21.26 -12.73 2.91
N HIS A 233 21.38 -12.83 4.22
CA HIS A 233 22.03 -13.97 4.87
C HIS A 233 21.35 -15.30 4.57
N LYS A 234 20.01 -15.33 4.50
CA LYS A 234 19.26 -16.54 4.15
C LYS A 234 19.41 -16.95 2.69
N ASN A 235 19.55 -15.99 1.78
CA ASN A 235 19.44 -16.24 0.34
C ASN A 235 20.76 -16.02 -0.42
N LYS A 236 21.87 -15.74 0.27
CA LYS A 236 23.18 -15.52 -0.35
C LYS A 236 23.66 -16.70 -1.19
N CYS A 237 23.26 -17.93 -0.83
CA CYS A 237 23.58 -19.14 -1.61
C CYS A 237 22.95 -19.13 -3.02
N MET A 238 21.89 -18.34 -3.24
CA MET A 238 21.26 -18.21 -4.55
C MET A 238 22.06 -17.32 -5.51
N LEU A 239 23.09 -16.60 -5.02
CA LEU A 239 23.84 -15.64 -5.83
C LEU A 239 24.80 -16.30 -6.84
N GLY A 240 25.12 -17.59 -6.65
CA GLY A 240 26.18 -18.30 -7.37
C GLY A 240 27.44 -18.34 -6.52
#